data_AF-A0A1F8DUT8-F1
#
_entry.id   AF-A0A1F8DUT8-F1
#
_cell.length_a   1.000
_cell.length_b   1.000
_cell.length_c   1.000
_cell.angle_alpha   90.00
_cell.angle_beta   90.00
_cell.angle_gamma   90.00
#
_symmetry.space_group_name_H-M   'P 1'
#
loop_
_entity.id
_entity.type
_entity.pdbx_description
1 polymer ?
#
loop_
_entity_poly.entity_id
_entity_poly.type
_entity_poly.pdbx_seq_one_letter_code
_entity_poly.pdbx_strand_id
1 'polypeptide(L)' 'MPKSKFSENLIKMRCNVCKRINYYTRKNKKTSEGKLTIKKHCKWCRKHTEHTEAKK' A
#
# COMPACT_ATOMS: atom_id res chain seq x y z
N MET A 1 13.71 -18.90 -17.30
CA MET A 1 13.75 -18.72 -15.83
C MET A 1 12.35 -18.37 -15.32
N PRO A 2 11.72 -19.16 -14.44
CA PRO A 2 10.36 -18.90 -13.97
C PRO A 2 10.32 -17.64 -13.09
N LYS A 3 9.46 -16.68 -13.44
CA LYS A 3 9.27 -15.43 -12.71
C LYS A 3 8.77 -15.74 -11.29
N SER A 4 9.50 -15.29 -10.27
CA SER A 4 9.17 -15.60 -8.88
C SER A 4 7.79 -15.03 -8.50
N LYS A 5 6.90 -15.90 -8.05
CA LYS A 5 5.51 -15.60 -7.62
C LYS A 5 5.43 -14.63 -6.42
N PHE A 6 6.56 -14.25 -5.84
CA PHE A 6 6.66 -13.42 -4.65
C PHE A 6 6.30 -11.94 -4.90
N SER A 7 6.44 -11.47 -6.14
CA SER A 7 6.20 -10.07 -6.51
C SER A 7 4.72 -9.71 -6.70
N GLU A 8 3.84 -10.71 -6.85
CA GLU A 8 2.47 -10.48 -7.33
C GLU A 8 1.51 -9.92 -6.27
N ASN A 9 1.84 -10.09 -4.98
CA ASN A 9 0.99 -9.71 -3.85
C ASN A 9 1.49 -8.47 -3.09
N LEU A 10 2.55 -7.81 -3.57
CA LEU A 10 3.08 -6.61 -2.92
C LEU A 10 2.29 -5.37 -3.36
N ILE A 11 1.64 -4.71 -2.40
CA ILE A 11 0.89 -3.46 -2.60
C ILE A 11 1.63 -2.30 -1.97
N LYS A 12 1.67 -1.20 -2.71
CA LYS A 12 2.24 0.07 -2.27
C LYS A 12 1.15 0.90 -1.61
N MET A 13 1.40 1.40 -0.41
CA MET A 13 0.50 2.31 0.29
C MET A 13 0.99 3.74 0.11
N ARG A 14 0.17 4.55 -0.54
CA ARG A 14 0.45 5.96 -0.81
C ARG A 14 -0.27 6.82 0.23
N CYS A 15 0.46 7.74 0.86
CA CYS A 15 -0.14 8.78 1.71
C CYS A 15 -0.92 9.79 0.86
N ASN A 16 -2.15 10.14 1.26
CA ASN A 16 -2.97 11.10 0.51
C ASN A 16 -2.36 12.53 0.52
N VAL A 17 -1.73 12.93 1.63
CA VAL A 17 -1.21 14.30 1.82
C VAL A 17 0.11 14.55 1.09
N CYS A 18 1.11 13.68 1.25
CA CYS A 18 2.42 13.86 0.63
C CYS A 18 2.58 13.09 -0.69
N LYS A 19 1.58 12.28 -1.08
CA LYS A 19 1.59 11.41 -2.27
C LYS A 19 2.77 10.42 -2.34
N ARG A 20 3.56 10.30 -1.27
CA ARG A 20 4.69 9.38 -1.15
C ARG A 20 4.22 7.98 -0.77
N ILE A 21 4.98 7.00 -1.25
CA ILE A 21 4.79 5.60 -0.92
C ILE A 21 5.59 5.35 0.36
N ASN A 22 4.89 5.21 1.48
CA ASN A 22 5.53 5.06 2.79
C ASN A 22 5.59 3.60 3.23
N TYR A 23 4.63 2.78 2.78
CA TYR A 23 4.52 1.38 3.22
C TYR A 23 4.35 0.44 2.05
N TYR A 24 4.91 -0.75 2.23
CA TYR A 24 4.70 -1.90 1.36
C TYR A 24 3.99 -2.96 2.19
N THR A 25 2.81 -3.36 1.75
CA THR A 25 2.00 -4.37 2.43
C THR A 25 1.77 -5.53 1.47
N ARG A 26 1.63 -6.73 2.02
CA ARG A 26 1.26 -7.89 1.22
C ARG A 26 -0.24 -8.08 1.31
N LYS A 27 -0.90 -8.20 0.17
CA LYS A 27 -2.33 -8.46 0.10
C LYS A 27 -2.58 -9.55 -0.91
N ASN A 28 -3.33 -10.56 -0.49
CA ASN A 28 -3.79 -11.61 -1.38
C ASN A 28 -4.94 -11.06 -2.22
N LYS A 29 -4.69 -10.88 -3.53
CA LYS A 29 -5.69 -10.42 -4.51
C LYS A 29 -6.96 -11.27 -4.52
N LYS A 30 -6.88 -12.54 -4.11
CA LYS A 30 -8.01 -13.49 -4.05
C LYS A 30 -8.97 -13.29 -2.87
N THR A 31 -8.53 -12.70 -1.76
CA THR A 31 -9.32 -12.64 -0.51
C THR A 31 -9.78 -11.22 -0.17
N SER A 32 -9.29 -10.22 -0.89
CA SER A 32 -9.48 -8.82 -0.48
C SER A 32 -9.72 -7.92 -1.70
N GLU A 33 -10.96 -7.96 -2.16
CA GLU A 33 -11.47 -7.20 -3.30
C GLU A 33 -11.78 -5.73 -2.95
N GLY A 34 -11.78 -5.36 -1.66
CA GLY A 34 -12.01 -3.99 -1.20
C GLY A 34 -10.78 -3.08 -1.31
N LYS A 35 -10.99 -1.79 -1.62
CA LYS A 35 -9.96 -0.74 -1.54
C LYS A 35 -9.55 -0.59 -0.06
N LEU A 36 -8.30 -0.88 0.32
CA LEU A 36 -7.85 -0.58 1.69
C LEU A 36 -7.47 0.90 1.81
N THR A 37 -8.17 1.59 2.71
CA THR A 37 -7.83 2.92 3.20
C THR A 37 -7.44 2.81 4.66
N ILE A 38 -6.14 2.91 4.96
CA ILE A 38 -5.63 2.72 6.32
C ILE A 38 -5.14 4.06 6.85
N LYS A 39 -5.62 4.47 8.03
CA LYS A 39 -5.04 5.60 8.76
C LYS A 39 -3.73 5.15 9.41
N LYS A 40 -2.61 5.58 8.85
CA LYS A 40 -1.26 5.33 9.38
C LYS A 40 -0.48 6.62 9.53
N HIS A 41 0.51 6.60 10.41
CA HIS A 41 1.40 7.72 10.59
C HIS A 41 2.23 7.92 9.32
N CYS A 42 2.21 9.12 8.73
CA CYS A 42 3.17 9.47 7.69
C CYS A 42 4.43 10.12 8.32
N LYS A 43 5.61 9.51 8.17
CA LYS A 43 6.89 10.06 8.69
C LYS A 43 7.16 11.49 8.19
N TRP A 44 6.78 11.78 6.95
CA TRP A 44 6.99 13.08 6.30
C TRP A 44 6.05 14.18 6.80
N CYS A 45 4.77 13.87 6.99
CA CYS A 45 3.78 14.84 7.44
C CYS A 45 3.75 14.97 8.98
N ARG A 46 4.44 14.08 9.71
CA ARG A 46 4.42 13.98 11.18
C ARG A 46 3.02 13.85 11.80
N LYS A 47 2.06 13.34 11.02
CA LYS A 47 0.66 13.16 11.41
C LYS A 47 0.09 11.85 10.88
N HIS A 48 -0.98 11.37 11.49
CA HIS A 48 -1.75 10.24 11.00
C HIS A 48 -2.59 10.69 9.80
N THR A 49 -2.34 10.06 8.67
CA THR A 49 -3.01 10.37 7.41
C THR A 49 -3.60 9.11 6.80
N GLU A 50 -4.62 9.30 5.98
CA GLU A 50 -5.19 8.23 5.19
C GLU A 50 -4.18 7.81 4.12
N HIS A 51 -3.79 6.54 4.19
CA HIS A 51 -2.98 5.90 3.18
C HIS A 51 -3.91 5.05 2.32
N THR A 52 -3.91 5.34 1.02
CA THR A 52 -4.66 4.61 0.01
C THR A 52 -3.76 3.58 -0.67
N GLU A 53 -4.29 2.40 -0.98
CA GLU A 53 -3.61 1.46 -1.86
C GLU A 53 -3.34 2.10 -3.23
N ALA A 54 -2.07 2.25 -3.58
CA ALA A 54 -1.66 2.48 -4.95
C ALA A 54 -1.66 1.13 -5.66
N LYS A 55 -2.80 0.77 -6.25
CA LYS A 55 -2.85 -0.31 -7.25
C LYS A 55 -1.89 0.06 -8.40
N LYS A 56 -1.13 -0.93 -8.86
CA LYS A 56 -0.68 -0.94 -10.25
C LYS A 56 -1.88 -1.31 -11.12
#